data_AF-A0A1L7WT07-F1
#
_entry.id   AF-A0A1L7WT07-F1
#
_cell.length_a   1.000
_cell.length_b   1.000
_cell.length_c   1.000
_cell.angle_alpha   90.00
_cell.angle_beta   90.00
_cell.angle_gamma   90.00
#
_symmetry.space_group_name_H-M   'P 1'
#
loop_
_entity.id
_entity.type
_entity.pdbx_description
1 polymer ?
#
loop_
_entity_poly.entity_id
_entity_poly.type
_entity_poly.pdbx_seq_one_letter_code
_entity_poly.pdbx_strand_id
1 'polypeptide(L)'
;MAESKPLTYFHPFPRLPIELRLKMYHIAMQEPRLIGIEWIRNENSYHVVPSSRTPPALFHLCQESRAEASTVYEKRVFQSPWASIRNRNNEAPYIWYNAGVDIILFGDKCSSDTVLAFIRDRHVVQRLAVNTNGKHAIDVLSAFHGSRNAMLPKRHACDGCSGLKEVFVIVDSRLWNGETCRSNPRVSLRQATSSGSTEAEVRSLRGFESAITSCIIPRSYLYSRFEKWHGGKGPKFKFVSFAPIVMDNDPRVYDGMSVGRIPAKFFLQQQKKLLDDLEQRTGCSILISAEDNDSLTTTEVGFHGSKKLSKLLRPNSRTISYVSEDYASSI
;
A
#
# COMPACT_ATOMS: atom_id res chain seq x y z
N MET A 1 37.19 4.28 16.05
CA MET A 1 35.92 3.53 16.22
C MET A 1 36.22 2.41 17.18
N ALA A 2 35.56 2.34 18.33
CA ALA A 2 35.80 1.25 19.29
C ALA A 2 35.24 -0.05 18.68
N GLU A 3 36.09 -1.06 18.52
CA GLU A 3 35.66 -2.41 18.14
C GLU A 3 34.69 -2.92 19.21
N SER A 4 33.42 -3.17 18.82
CA SER A 4 32.47 -3.78 19.73
C SER A 4 32.88 -5.22 19.97
N LYS A 5 33.25 -5.56 21.21
CA LYS A 5 33.48 -6.96 21.60
C LYS A 5 32.22 -7.77 21.28
N PRO A 6 32.34 -8.96 20.67
CA PRO A 6 31.19 -9.81 20.39
C PRO A 6 30.48 -10.17 21.70
N LEU A 7 29.15 -10.07 21.68
CA LEU A 7 28.29 -10.45 22.81
C LEU A 7 28.49 -11.93 23.13
N THR A 8 28.92 -12.25 24.35
CA THR A 8 29.16 -13.63 24.78
C THR A 8 27.91 -14.33 25.31
N TYR A 9 26.84 -13.58 25.62
CA TYR A 9 25.59 -14.12 26.14
C TYR A 9 24.38 -13.38 25.54
N PHE A 10 23.35 -14.13 25.13
CA PHE A 10 22.05 -13.60 24.75
C PHE A 10 21.11 -13.74 25.95
N HIS A 11 20.58 -12.63 26.48
CA HIS A 11 19.55 -12.72 27.51
C HIS A 11 18.24 -13.17 26.85
N PRO A 12 17.64 -14.30 27.29
CA PRO A 12 16.30 -14.67 26.84
C PRO A 12 15.34 -13.50 27.05
N PHE A 13 14.43 -13.26 26.09
CA PHE A 13 13.51 -12.14 26.13
C PHE A 13 12.83 -11.93 27.50
N PRO A 14 12.36 -12.97 28.23
CA PRO A 14 11.74 -12.80 29.55
C PRO A 14 12.66 -12.26 30.65
N ARG A 15 13.99 -12.32 30.47
CA ARG A 15 14.99 -11.79 31.43
C ARG A 15 15.35 -10.34 31.15
N LEU A 16 14.82 -9.73 30.10
CA LEU A 16 14.98 -8.30 29.86
C LEU A 16 14.21 -7.49 30.93
N PRO A 17 14.75 -6.33 31.36
CA PRO A 17 14.00 -5.37 32.17
C PRO A 17 12.63 -5.08 31.55
N ILE A 18 11.61 -4.95 32.41
CA ILE A 18 10.22 -4.75 32.00
C ILE A 18 10.09 -3.56 31.04
N GLU A 19 10.83 -2.49 31.27
CA GLU A 19 10.82 -1.28 30.47
C GLU A 19 11.27 -1.54 29.03
N LEU A 20 12.25 -2.43 28.82
CA LEU A 20 12.69 -2.81 27.48
C LEU A 20 11.65 -3.69 26.79
N ARG A 21 11.03 -4.62 27.51
CA ARG A 21 9.98 -5.49 26.95
C ARG A 21 8.78 -4.68 26.49
N LEU A 22 8.29 -3.75 27.33
CA LEU A 22 7.22 -2.82 26.98
C LEU A 22 7.58 -1.95 25.76
N LYS A 23 8.81 -1.43 25.69
CA LYS A 23 9.27 -0.69 24.49
C LYS A 23 9.25 -1.55 23.23
N MET A 24 9.71 -2.80 23.31
CA MET A 24 9.69 -3.73 22.18
C MET A 24 8.26 -4.03 21.73
N TYR A 25 7.33 -4.26 22.68
CA TYR A 25 5.92 -4.45 22.35
C TYR A 25 5.32 -3.22 21.67
N HIS A 26 5.53 -2.02 22.23
CA HIS A 26 5.04 -0.80 21.62
C HIS A 26 5.58 -0.59 20.21
N ILE A 27 6.87 -0.84 19.97
CA ILE A 27 7.45 -0.77 18.61
C ILE A 27 6.74 -1.75 17.67
N ALA A 28 6.54 -3.00 18.10
CA ALA A 28 5.86 -4.01 17.30
C ALA A 28 4.38 -3.64 17.02
N MET A 29 3.68 -2.98 17.95
CA MET A 29 2.32 -2.49 17.72
C MET A 29 2.23 -1.35 16.72
N GLN A 30 3.34 -0.66 16.43
CA GLN A 30 3.39 0.41 15.44
C GLN A 30 3.63 -0.10 14.02
N GLU A 31 3.85 -1.41 13.83
CA GLU A 31 4.07 -2.00 12.51
C GLU A 31 2.76 -2.00 11.70
N PRO A 32 2.68 -1.26 10.58
CA PRO A 32 1.48 -1.24 9.76
C PRO A 32 1.28 -2.59 9.08
N ARG A 33 0.04 -3.06 9.08
CA ARG A 33 -0.37 -4.29 8.38
C ARG A 33 -1.51 -4.02 7.42
N LEU A 34 -1.46 -4.73 6.30
CA LEU A 34 -2.49 -4.68 5.26
C LEU A 34 -3.57 -5.71 5.57
N ILE A 35 -4.81 -5.26 5.66
CA ILE A 35 -5.99 -6.09 5.92
C ILE A 35 -6.79 -6.16 4.62
N GLY A 36 -6.62 -7.24 3.87
CA GLY A 36 -7.28 -7.43 2.59
C GLY A 36 -8.79 -7.61 2.76
N ILE A 37 -9.55 -6.90 1.94
CA ILE A 37 -10.98 -7.15 1.72
C ILE A 37 -11.14 -7.89 0.39
N GLU A 38 -12.02 -8.88 0.34
CA GLU A 38 -12.40 -9.53 -0.91
C GLU A 38 -13.91 -9.65 -1.05
N TRP A 39 -14.39 -9.66 -2.29
CA TRP A 39 -15.80 -9.91 -2.61
C TRP A 39 -16.05 -11.39 -2.81
N ILE A 40 -17.04 -11.94 -2.10
CA ILE A 40 -17.49 -13.32 -2.23
C ILE A 40 -18.74 -13.33 -3.11
N ARG A 41 -18.57 -13.73 -4.38
CA ARG A 41 -19.64 -13.72 -5.39
C ARG A 41 -20.87 -14.52 -4.97
N ASN A 42 -20.67 -15.71 -4.39
CA ASN A 42 -21.77 -16.62 -4.00
C ASN A 42 -22.64 -16.05 -2.87
N GLU A 43 -22.03 -15.22 -2.02
CA GLU A 43 -22.69 -14.58 -0.88
C GLU A 43 -23.15 -13.16 -1.20
N ASN A 44 -22.70 -12.61 -2.33
CA ASN A 44 -22.92 -11.21 -2.71
C ASN A 44 -22.52 -10.25 -1.57
N SER A 45 -21.37 -10.54 -0.95
CA SER A 45 -20.86 -9.89 0.26
C SER A 45 -19.36 -9.63 0.16
N TYR A 46 -18.82 -8.80 1.05
CA TYR A 46 -17.37 -8.65 1.23
C TYR A 46 -16.95 -9.14 2.61
N HIS A 47 -15.76 -9.73 2.68
CA HIS A 47 -15.18 -10.32 3.89
C HIS A 47 -13.69 -9.96 3.97
N VAL A 48 -13.13 -10.01 5.17
CA VAL A 48 -11.65 -9.98 5.34
C VAL A 48 -11.06 -11.25 4.74
N VAL A 49 -10.00 -11.13 3.94
CA VAL A 49 -9.27 -12.28 3.40
C VAL A 49 -8.76 -13.18 4.54
N PRO A 50 -8.89 -14.52 4.47
CA PRO A 50 -8.48 -15.42 5.56
C PRO A 50 -7.07 -15.19 6.11
N SER A 51 -6.08 -14.92 5.25
CA SER A 51 -4.69 -14.65 5.66
C SER A 51 -4.55 -13.39 6.52
N SER A 52 -5.42 -12.39 6.33
CA SER A 52 -5.47 -11.15 7.13
C SER A 52 -6.17 -11.32 8.48
N ARG A 53 -6.80 -12.47 8.76
CA ARG A 53 -7.49 -12.74 10.03
C ARG A 53 -6.56 -13.23 11.13
N THR A 54 -5.31 -13.53 10.79
CA THR A 54 -4.30 -13.99 11.75
C THR A 54 -4.05 -12.91 12.81
N PRO A 55 -4.24 -13.22 14.11
CA PRO A 55 -3.94 -12.28 15.19
C PRO A 55 -2.49 -11.78 15.11
N PRO A 56 -2.21 -10.53 15.50
CA PRO A 56 -0.84 -10.05 15.64
C PRO A 56 0.00 -10.98 16.53
N ALA A 57 1.28 -11.15 16.21
CA ALA A 57 2.19 -12.03 16.94
C ALA A 57 2.22 -11.73 18.46
N LEU A 58 2.02 -10.46 18.84
CA LEU A 58 1.94 -10.00 20.23
C LEU A 58 0.89 -10.74 21.08
N PHE A 59 -0.20 -11.23 20.49
CA PHE A 59 -1.21 -12.02 21.21
C PHE A 59 -0.73 -13.44 21.59
N HIS A 60 0.36 -13.90 20.97
CA HIS A 60 0.90 -15.25 21.10
C HIS A 60 2.23 -15.31 21.86
N LEU A 61 2.87 -14.16 22.16
CA LEU A 61 4.18 -14.14 22.83
C LEU A 61 4.12 -14.56 24.31
N CYS A 62 3.36 -13.83 25.13
CA CYS A 62 3.18 -14.11 26.56
C CYS A 62 1.95 -13.35 27.12
N GLN A 63 1.64 -13.55 28.41
CA GLN A 63 0.51 -12.88 29.07
C GLN A 63 0.66 -11.36 29.08
N GLU A 64 1.85 -10.85 29.39
CA GLU A 64 2.13 -9.41 29.43
C GLU A 64 1.96 -8.76 28.05
N SER A 65 2.60 -9.32 27.01
CA SER A 65 2.45 -8.87 25.63
C SER A 65 0.99 -8.84 25.18
N ARG A 66 0.20 -9.84 25.59
CA ARG A 66 -1.24 -9.89 25.30
C ARG A 66 -2.00 -8.77 25.99
N ALA A 67 -1.72 -8.53 27.27
CA ALA A 67 -2.35 -7.46 28.04
C ALA A 67 -2.06 -6.09 27.40
N GLU A 68 -0.80 -5.84 27.04
CA GLU A 68 -0.39 -4.63 26.35
C GLU A 68 -1.06 -4.52 24.97
N ALA A 69 -1.07 -5.58 24.16
CA ALA A 69 -1.70 -5.56 22.85
C ALA A 69 -3.21 -5.29 22.92
N SER A 70 -3.90 -5.79 23.94
CA SER A 70 -5.32 -5.53 24.17
C SER A 70 -5.65 -4.06 24.50
N THR A 71 -4.67 -3.23 24.86
CA THR A 71 -4.89 -1.79 25.05
C THR A 71 -4.99 -1.02 23.73
N VAL A 72 -4.42 -1.57 22.66
CA VAL A 72 -4.32 -0.90 21.34
C VAL A 72 -5.20 -1.58 20.29
N TYR A 73 -5.26 -2.91 20.29
CA TYR A 73 -6.04 -3.69 19.34
C TYR A 73 -7.44 -3.97 19.85
N GLU A 74 -8.43 -3.72 19.00
CA GLU A 74 -9.84 -4.01 19.23
C GLU A 74 -10.31 -5.17 18.35
N LYS A 75 -11.21 -6.01 18.86
CA LYS A 75 -11.87 -7.03 18.04
C LYS A 75 -12.89 -6.36 17.13
N ARG A 76 -12.77 -6.59 15.82
CA ARG A 76 -13.71 -6.05 14.82
C ARG A 76 -14.14 -7.09 13.82
N VAL A 77 -15.35 -6.90 13.30
CA VAL A 77 -15.94 -7.71 12.23
C VAL A 77 -16.11 -6.81 11.00
N PHE A 78 -15.28 -7.02 9.98
CA PHE A 78 -15.42 -6.37 8.68
C PHE A 78 -16.09 -7.35 7.72
N GLN A 79 -17.41 -7.40 7.79
CA GLN A 79 -18.24 -8.25 6.97
C GLN A 79 -19.54 -7.53 6.64
N SER A 80 -20.08 -7.77 5.44
CA SER A 80 -21.41 -7.31 5.11
C SER A 80 -22.46 -7.89 6.08
N PRO A 81 -23.38 -7.07 6.62
CA PRO A 81 -24.47 -7.55 7.49
C PRO A 81 -25.32 -8.66 6.85
N TRP A 82 -25.41 -8.69 5.51
CA TRP A 82 -26.17 -9.71 4.79
C TRP A 82 -25.54 -11.10 4.85
N ALA A 83 -24.23 -11.19 5.06
CA ALA A 83 -23.54 -12.46 5.13
C ALA A 83 -23.72 -13.17 6.48
N SER A 84 -23.96 -12.44 7.58
CA SER A 84 -24.23 -13.05 8.89
C SER A 84 -25.57 -13.78 8.93
N ILE A 85 -26.56 -13.35 8.13
CA ILE A 85 -27.89 -14.00 8.05
C ILE A 85 -27.80 -15.44 7.55
N ARG A 86 -26.82 -15.75 6.70
CA ARG A 86 -26.61 -17.09 6.12
C ARG A 86 -25.82 -18.02 7.05
N ASN A 87 -25.09 -17.49 8.02
CA ASN A 87 -24.18 -18.25 8.87
C ASN A 87 -24.65 -18.27 10.34
N ARG A 88 -25.93 -18.61 10.57
CA ARG A 88 -26.62 -18.50 11.88
C ARG A 88 -25.95 -19.29 13.02
N ASN A 89 -25.10 -20.26 12.70
CA ASN A 89 -24.49 -21.17 13.67
C ASN A 89 -23.00 -20.90 13.95
N ASN A 90 -22.36 -19.98 13.23
CA ASN A 90 -20.95 -19.65 13.43
C ASN A 90 -20.79 -18.20 13.88
N GLU A 91 -20.00 -17.99 14.94
CA GLU A 91 -19.55 -16.65 15.31
C GLU A 91 -18.90 -15.98 14.08
N ALA A 92 -19.31 -14.74 13.80
CA ALA A 92 -18.75 -13.99 12.68
C ALA A 92 -17.23 -13.88 12.85
N PRO A 93 -16.44 -14.15 11.80
CA PRO A 93 -14.98 -14.11 11.91
C PRO A 93 -14.54 -12.69 12.24
N TYR A 94 -14.04 -12.50 13.47
CA TYR A 94 -13.44 -11.24 13.89
C TYR A 94 -11.96 -11.21 13.56
N ILE A 95 -11.40 -10.00 13.59
CA ILE A 95 -9.97 -9.75 13.55
C ILE A 95 -9.56 -8.81 14.68
N TRP A 96 -8.27 -8.81 15.03
CA TRP A 96 -7.68 -7.79 15.89
C TRP A 96 -7.22 -6.63 15.03
N TYR A 97 -7.83 -5.46 15.23
CA TYR A 97 -7.63 -4.26 14.44
C TYR A 97 -7.01 -3.15 15.29
N ASN A 98 -5.95 -2.52 14.79
CA ASN A 98 -5.37 -1.31 15.36
C ASN A 98 -5.64 -0.13 14.42
N ALA A 99 -6.66 0.66 14.72
CA ALA A 99 -7.02 1.86 13.93
C ALA A 99 -5.85 2.85 13.78
N GLY A 100 -4.89 2.80 14.71
CA GLY A 100 -3.71 3.63 14.77
C GLY A 100 -2.63 3.29 13.74
N VAL A 101 -2.58 2.08 13.16
CA VAL A 101 -1.58 1.72 12.10
C VAL A 101 -2.12 0.83 10.97
N ASP A 102 -3.16 0.02 11.21
CA ASP A 102 -3.66 -0.94 10.23
C ASP A 102 -4.31 -0.24 9.03
N ILE A 103 -4.15 -0.84 7.85
CA ILE A 103 -4.62 -0.30 6.57
C ILE A 103 -5.57 -1.31 5.93
N ILE A 104 -6.82 -0.90 5.68
CA ILE A 104 -7.77 -1.75 4.94
C ILE A 104 -7.42 -1.68 3.45
N LEU A 105 -7.22 -2.83 2.83
CA LEU A 105 -6.76 -2.96 1.45
C LEU A 105 -7.87 -3.47 0.54
N PHE A 106 -8.21 -2.69 -0.49
CA PHE A 106 -9.04 -3.08 -1.62
C PHE A 106 -8.17 -3.41 -2.84
N GLY A 107 -7.85 -4.70 -3.01
CA GLY A 107 -6.94 -5.17 -4.05
C GLY A 107 -7.48 -5.14 -5.47
N ASP A 108 -6.75 -5.84 -6.34
CA ASP A 108 -7.06 -6.10 -7.75
C ASP A 108 -8.45 -6.74 -7.96
N LYS A 109 -8.84 -7.67 -7.09
CA LYS A 109 -10.12 -8.39 -7.17
C LYS A 109 -11.31 -7.63 -6.58
N CYS A 110 -11.07 -6.47 -5.96
CA CYS A 110 -12.15 -5.60 -5.48
C CYS A 110 -12.66 -4.72 -6.62
N SER A 111 -13.96 -4.68 -6.83
CA SER A 111 -14.59 -3.68 -7.69
C SER A 111 -14.88 -2.39 -6.91
N SER A 112 -15.26 -1.32 -7.61
CA SER A 112 -15.83 -0.13 -6.96
C SER A 112 -17.05 -0.46 -6.11
N ASP A 113 -17.85 -1.46 -6.49
CA ASP A 113 -19.01 -1.92 -5.71
C ASP A 113 -18.61 -2.53 -4.36
N THR A 114 -17.49 -3.24 -4.31
CA THR A 114 -16.94 -3.77 -3.05
C THR A 114 -16.58 -2.64 -2.10
N VAL A 115 -15.92 -1.59 -2.62
CA VAL A 115 -15.58 -0.39 -1.84
C VAL A 115 -16.86 0.30 -1.36
N LEU A 116 -17.83 0.53 -2.24
CA LEU A 116 -19.10 1.16 -1.91
C LEU A 116 -19.86 0.36 -0.84
N ALA A 117 -19.95 -0.96 -0.97
CA ALA A 117 -20.60 -1.83 0.01
C ALA A 117 -19.92 -1.73 1.38
N PHE A 118 -18.59 -1.79 1.42
CA PHE A 118 -17.83 -1.64 2.65
C PHE A 118 -18.10 -0.29 3.34
N ILE A 119 -18.10 0.81 2.58
CA ILE A 119 -18.35 2.14 3.16
C ILE A 119 -19.79 2.32 3.63
N ARG A 120 -20.78 1.74 2.93
CA ARG A 120 -22.19 1.79 3.34
C ARG A 120 -22.46 1.16 4.70
N ASP A 121 -21.65 0.18 5.09
CA ASP A 121 -21.76 -0.48 6.40
C ASP A 121 -21.12 0.34 7.54
N ARG A 122 -20.65 1.56 7.24
CA ARG A 122 -20.22 2.58 8.22
C ARG A 122 -19.09 2.14 9.14
N HIS A 123 -18.21 1.28 8.64
CA HIS A 123 -16.96 0.95 9.34
C HIS A 123 -16.12 2.21 9.58
N VAL A 124 -15.74 2.45 10.84
CA VAL A 124 -14.88 3.58 11.21
C VAL A 124 -13.42 3.19 10.96
N VAL A 125 -12.82 3.65 9.87
CA VAL A 125 -11.44 3.26 9.50
C VAL A 125 -10.60 4.48 9.19
N GLN A 126 -9.35 4.50 9.67
CA GLN A 126 -8.49 5.67 9.54
C GLN A 126 -7.60 5.62 8.29
N ARG A 127 -7.35 4.42 7.74
CA ARG A 127 -6.46 4.23 6.60
C ARG A 127 -7.03 3.22 5.62
N LEU A 128 -7.05 3.61 4.35
CA LEU A 128 -7.52 2.79 3.24
C LEU A 128 -6.44 2.73 2.16
N ALA A 129 -6.27 1.57 1.55
CA ALA A 129 -5.47 1.38 0.35
C ALA A 129 -6.35 0.84 -0.78
N VAL A 130 -6.20 1.37 -1.99
CA VAL A 130 -6.99 0.96 -3.16
C VAL A 130 -6.09 0.83 -4.39
N ASN A 131 -6.18 -0.32 -5.06
CA ASN A 131 -5.49 -0.51 -6.34
C ASN A 131 -6.22 0.23 -7.48
N THR A 132 -5.46 0.98 -8.29
CA THR A 132 -5.95 1.76 -9.44
C THR A 132 -6.52 0.92 -10.58
N ASN A 133 -6.16 -0.35 -10.68
CA ASN A 133 -6.54 -1.19 -11.81
C ASN A 133 -8.02 -1.50 -11.85
N GLY A 134 -8.63 -1.22 -13.01
CA GLY A 134 -10.02 -1.56 -13.30
C GLY A 134 -11.07 -0.82 -12.47
N LYS A 135 -10.66 0.18 -11.67
CA LYS A 135 -11.58 0.96 -10.83
C LYS A 135 -11.74 2.36 -11.38
N HIS A 136 -12.98 2.83 -11.41
CA HIS A 136 -13.27 4.23 -11.70
C HIS A 136 -12.90 5.08 -10.47
N ALA A 137 -11.87 5.91 -10.62
CA ALA A 137 -11.38 6.78 -9.57
C ALA A 137 -12.49 7.61 -8.90
N ILE A 138 -13.41 8.14 -9.72
CA ILE A 138 -14.54 8.94 -9.29
C ILE A 138 -15.46 8.15 -8.35
N ASP A 139 -15.77 6.89 -8.65
CA ASP A 139 -16.66 6.07 -7.83
C ASP A 139 -16.03 5.77 -6.47
N VAL A 140 -14.75 5.40 -6.46
CA VAL A 140 -13.99 5.10 -5.24
C VAL A 140 -13.88 6.33 -4.35
N LEU A 141 -13.49 7.48 -4.91
CA LEU A 141 -13.33 8.71 -4.14
C LEU A 141 -14.68 9.28 -3.70
N SER A 142 -15.73 9.14 -4.52
CA SER A 142 -17.10 9.47 -4.12
C SER A 142 -17.59 8.58 -2.98
N ALA A 143 -17.21 7.30 -2.96
CA ALA A 143 -17.49 6.40 -1.85
C ALA A 143 -16.82 6.90 -0.57
N PHE A 144 -15.53 7.26 -0.62
CA PHE A 144 -14.80 7.73 0.55
C PHE A 144 -15.30 9.07 1.07
N HIS A 145 -15.61 10.00 0.16
CA HIS A 145 -16.07 11.33 0.52
C HIS A 145 -17.54 11.33 0.98
N GLY A 146 -18.33 10.39 0.47
CA GLY A 146 -19.77 10.38 0.61
C GLY A 146 -20.44 11.17 -0.50
N SER A 147 -21.39 10.56 -1.19
CA SER A 147 -22.17 11.21 -2.24
C SER A 147 -23.63 11.35 -1.80
N ARG A 148 -24.10 12.60 -1.69
CA ARG A 148 -25.52 12.95 -1.53
C ARG A 148 -26.11 13.52 -2.80
N ASN A 149 -25.62 13.06 -3.97
CA ASN A 149 -26.18 13.55 -5.22
C ASN A 149 -27.62 13.01 -5.38
N ALA A 150 -28.61 13.89 -5.23
CA ALA A 150 -30.04 13.57 -5.38
C ALA A 150 -30.39 12.97 -6.75
N MET A 151 -29.52 13.12 -7.75
CA MET A 151 -29.70 12.54 -9.10
C MET A 151 -29.11 11.14 -9.26
N LEU A 152 -28.21 10.70 -8.38
CA LEU A 152 -27.72 9.33 -8.44
C LEU A 152 -28.76 8.39 -7.81
N PRO A 153 -28.97 7.18 -8.37
CA PRO A 153 -29.88 6.20 -7.79
C PRO A 153 -29.56 6.01 -6.30
N LYS A 154 -30.58 5.95 -5.43
CA LYS A 154 -30.43 5.88 -3.95
C LYS A 154 -29.38 4.89 -3.48
N ARG A 155 -29.17 3.79 -4.21
CA ARG A 155 -28.10 2.83 -3.93
C ARG A 155 -26.73 3.51 -3.81
N HIS A 156 -26.40 4.52 -4.61
CA HIS A 156 -25.09 5.18 -4.58
C HIS A 156 -24.94 6.25 -3.49
N ALA A 157 -26.01 6.55 -2.74
CA ALA A 157 -25.90 7.45 -1.61
C ALA A 157 -25.09 6.78 -0.48
N CYS A 158 -24.05 7.46 -0.01
CA CYS A 158 -23.25 7.05 1.13
C CYS A 158 -22.79 8.29 1.90
N ASP A 159 -22.70 8.18 3.22
CA ASP A 159 -22.26 9.28 4.09
C ASP A 159 -20.73 9.43 4.12
N GLY A 160 -20.00 8.62 3.34
CA GLY A 160 -18.54 8.62 3.29
C GLY A 160 -17.89 7.77 4.38
N CYS A 161 -16.57 7.77 4.40
CA CYS A 161 -15.77 7.05 5.38
C CYS A 161 -15.51 7.92 6.61
N SER A 162 -16.09 7.56 7.75
CA SER A 162 -15.88 8.30 9.00
C SER A 162 -14.49 8.03 9.58
N GLY A 163 -13.81 9.11 10.00
CA GLY A 163 -12.49 9.03 10.63
C GLY A 163 -11.30 8.79 9.68
N LEU A 164 -11.53 8.83 8.36
CA LEU A 164 -10.48 8.61 7.36
C LEU A 164 -9.39 9.69 7.42
N LYS A 165 -8.14 9.27 7.66
CA LYS A 165 -6.97 10.15 7.77
C LYS A 165 -6.00 10.01 6.60
N GLU A 166 -5.84 8.81 6.05
CA GLU A 166 -4.90 8.55 4.96
C GLU A 166 -5.52 7.61 3.91
N VAL A 167 -5.27 7.92 2.64
CA VAL A 167 -5.65 7.09 1.49
C VAL A 167 -4.41 6.78 0.68
N PHE A 168 -4.15 5.49 0.50
CA PHE A 168 -3.05 4.97 -0.29
C PHE A 168 -3.59 4.52 -1.65
N VAL A 169 -3.21 5.22 -2.71
CA VAL A 169 -3.54 4.83 -4.08
C VAL A 169 -2.39 3.94 -4.57
N ILE A 170 -2.67 2.66 -4.73
CA ILE A 170 -1.68 1.67 -5.13
C ILE A 170 -1.51 1.72 -6.64
N VAL A 171 -0.31 2.10 -7.05
CA VAL A 171 0.19 2.04 -8.42
C VAL A 171 0.90 0.71 -8.59
N ASP A 172 0.50 -0.02 -9.62
CA ASP A 172 1.13 -1.28 -9.99
C ASP A 172 2.62 -1.10 -10.27
N SER A 173 3.42 -2.02 -9.74
CA SER A 173 4.86 -2.03 -9.87
C SER A 173 5.30 -3.39 -10.41
N ARG A 174 6.19 -3.36 -11.40
CA ARG A 174 6.76 -4.57 -12.01
C ARG A 174 7.94 -5.14 -11.22
N LEU A 175 8.36 -4.42 -10.20
CA LEU A 175 9.35 -4.88 -9.24
C LEU A 175 8.75 -5.88 -8.25
N TRP A 176 7.43 -5.97 -8.16
CA TRP A 176 6.74 -6.90 -7.27
C TRP A 176 5.70 -7.72 -8.03
N ASN A 177 5.97 -9.01 -8.22
CA ASN A 177 5.06 -9.95 -8.90
C ASN A 177 4.18 -10.75 -7.92
N GLY A 178 4.23 -10.45 -6.62
CA GLY A 178 3.44 -11.18 -5.63
C GLY A 178 1.95 -10.85 -5.73
N GLU A 179 1.09 -11.86 -5.53
CA GLU A 179 -0.36 -11.67 -5.48
C GLU A 179 -0.73 -10.63 -4.41
N THR A 180 -1.38 -9.56 -4.86
CA THR A 180 -1.59 -8.34 -4.05
C THR A 180 -2.54 -8.52 -2.86
N CYS A 181 -3.33 -9.61 -2.82
CA CYS A 181 -4.40 -9.74 -1.82
C CYS A 181 -4.57 -11.08 -1.12
N ARG A 182 -4.01 -12.20 -1.60
CA ARG A 182 -4.45 -13.52 -1.07
C ARG A 182 -3.52 -14.21 -0.09
N SER A 183 -2.20 -14.04 -0.20
CA SER A 183 -1.33 -15.08 0.36
C SER A 183 -0.12 -14.60 1.14
N ASN A 184 0.22 -13.31 1.11
CA ASN A 184 1.50 -12.89 1.69
C ASN A 184 1.37 -11.81 2.79
N PRO A 185 1.51 -12.17 4.08
CA PRO A 185 1.64 -11.20 5.16
C PRO A 185 2.94 -10.38 5.07
N ARG A 186 3.85 -10.72 4.15
CA ARG A 186 5.16 -10.07 3.95
C ARG A 186 5.13 -8.99 2.87
N VAL A 187 4.06 -8.22 2.81
CA VAL A 187 3.93 -7.09 1.86
C VAL A 187 3.83 -5.78 2.62
N SER A 188 4.67 -4.83 2.26
CA SER A 188 4.63 -3.45 2.72
C SER A 188 4.28 -2.51 1.56
N LEU A 189 4.13 -1.23 1.90
CA LEU A 189 3.93 -0.15 0.94
C LEU A 189 5.21 0.69 0.87
N ARG A 190 5.69 0.94 -0.35
CA ARG A 190 6.74 1.93 -0.64
C ARG A 190 6.15 3.05 -1.49
N GLN A 191 6.85 4.19 -1.56
CA GLN A 191 6.46 5.28 -2.45
C GLN A 191 6.42 4.76 -3.90
N ALA A 192 5.37 5.10 -4.65
CA ALA A 192 5.29 4.76 -6.07
C ALA A 192 6.42 5.43 -6.84
N THR A 193 7.08 4.67 -7.71
CA THR A 193 8.24 5.11 -8.50
C THR A 193 7.97 5.15 -9.99
N SER A 194 6.78 4.71 -10.38
CA SER A 194 6.22 4.81 -11.72
C SER A 194 4.84 5.45 -11.64
N SER A 195 4.34 5.89 -12.79
CA SER A 195 2.95 6.28 -12.95
C SER A 195 2.08 5.13 -13.49
N GLY A 196 2.59 3.89 -13.42
CA GLY A 196 2.12 2.75 -14.21
C GLY A 196 3.07 2.40 -15.35
N SER A 197 3.01 1.15 -15.80
CA SER A 197 3.83 0.62 -16.88
C SER A 197 3.09 0.55 -18.21
N THR A 198 1.75 0.53 -18.20
CA THR A 198 0.90 0.58 -19.41
C THR A 198 0.19 1.93 -19.55
N GLU A 199 -0.24 2.29 -20.76
CA GLU A 199 -1.02 3.52 -20.98
C GLU A 199 -2.34 3.52 -20.19
N ALA A 200 -2.97 2.35 -20.04
CA ALA A 200 -4.20 2.19 -19.27
C ALA A 200 -3.98 2.47 -17.78
N GLU A 201 -2.89 1.95 -17.20
CA GLU A 201 -2.50 2.22 -15.81
C GLU A 201 -2.20 3.71 -15.60
N VAL A 202 -1.42 4.33 -16.50
CA VAL A 202 -1.12 5.77 -16.46
C VAL A 202 -2.39 6.62 -16.54
N ARG A 203 -3.32 6.25 -17.43
CA ARG A 203 -4.60 6.94 -17.56
C ARG A 203 -5.45 6.79 -16.30
N SER A 204 -5.48 5.60 -15.70
CA SER A 204 -6.20 5.36 -14.45
C SER A 204 -5.63 6.22 -13.32
N LEU A 205 -4.30 6.25 -13.16
CA LEU A 205 -3.61 7.06 -12.15
C LEU A 205 -3.92 8.56 -12.32
N ARG A 206 -3.82 9.09 -13.54
CA ARG A 206 -4.18 10.48 -13.85
C ARG A 206 -5.65 10.77 -13.51
N GLY A 207 -6.53 9.79 -13.72
CA GLY A 207 -7.93 9.86 -13.28
C GLY A 207 -8.06 10.02 -11.77
N PHE A 208 -7.28 9.27 -10.99
CA PHE A 208 -7.20 9.43 -9.53
C PHE A 208 -6.63 10.78 -9.13
N GLU A 209 -5.53 11.24 -9.72
CA GLU A 209 -4.93 12.55 -9.42
C GLU A 209 -5.90 13.69 -9.69
N SER A 210 -6.57 13.66 -10.84
CA SER A 210 -7.57 14.66 -11.24
C SER A 210 -8.78 14.67 -10.30
N ALA A 211 -9.29 13.49 -9.93
CA ALA A 211 -10.41 13.35 -9.01
C ALA A 211 -10.03 13.80 -7.58
N ILE A 212 -8.84 13.44 -7.09
CA ILE A 212 -8.32 13.90 -5.80
C ILE A 212 -8.20 15.43 -5.78
N THR A 213 -7.61 16.00 -6.83
CA THR A 213 -7.49 17.46 -6.99
C THR A 213 -8.87 18.12 -6.94
N SER A 214 -9.85 17.53 -7.59
CA SER A 214 -11.24 18.01 -7.59
C SER A 214 -11.92 17.91 -6.21
N CYS A 215 -11.58 16.90 -5.40
CA CYS A 215 -12.06 16.77 -4.02
C CYS A 215 -11.39 17.75 -3.05
N ILE A 216 -10.18 18.23 -3.35
CA ILE A 216 -9.43 19.17 -2.50
C ILE A 216 -9.82 20.62 -2.82
N ILE A 217 -10.06 20.96 -4.09
CA ILE A 217 -10.38 22.33 -4.51
C ILE A 217 -11.83 22.69 -4.14
N PRO A 218 -12.08 23.67 -3.25
CA PRO A 218 -13.42 24.00 -2.73
C PRO A 218 -14.46 24.52 -3.74
N ARG A 219 -14.09 24.71 -5.01
CA ARG A 219 -14.91 25.36 -6.05
C ARG A 219 -15.09 24.54 -7.33
N SER A 220 -14.73 23.26 -7.32
CA SER A 220 -15.00 22.40 -8.48
C SER A 220 -16.51 22.25 -8.66
N TYR A 221 -17.08 22.83 -9.73
CA TYR A 221 -18.52 22.77 -10.03
C TYR A 221 -19.06 21.33 -10.09
N LEU A 222 -18.22 20.39 -10.54
CA LEU A 222 -18.56 18.97 -10.62
C LEU A 222 -18.72 18.31 -9.23
N TYR A 223 -18.10 18.87 -8.19
CA TYR A 223 -18.07 18.31 -6.84
C TYR A 223 -18.58 19.27 -5.75
N SER A 224 -19.20 20.39 -6.14
CA SER A 224 -19.75 21.42 -5.23
C SER A 224 -20.85 20.90 -4.28
N ARG A 225 -21.34 19.67 -4.47
CA ARG A 225 -22.39 19.03 -3.65
C ARG A 225 -21.86 18.01 -2.64
N PHE A 226 -20.55 17.78 -2.61
CA PHE A 226 -19.95 16.85 -1.67
C PHE A 226 -19.66 17.62 -0.36
N GLU A 227 -20.46 17.35 0.69
CA GLU A 227 -20.24 17.91 2.02
C GLU A 227 -18.81 17.61 2.47
N LYS A 228 -18.05 18.66 2.79
CA LYS A 228 -16.62 18.61 3.16
C LYS A 228 -16.34 17.41 4.07
N TRP A 229 -15.23 16.73 3.80
CA TRP A 229 -14.59 15.78 4.73
C TRP A 229 -14.84 16.17 6.19
N HIS A 230 -15.19 15.20 7.03
CA HIS A 230 -15.60 15.46 8.40
C HIS A 230 -14.60 16.36 9.14
N GLY A 231 -15.07 17.50 9.66
CA GLY A 231 -14.21 18.50 10.31
C GLY A 231 -13.40 19.39 9.36
N GLY A 232 -13.71 19.41 8.07
CA GLY A 232 -13.09 20.27 7.06
C GLY A 232 -11.65 19.90 6.67
N LYS A 233 -11.12 18.78 7.18
CA LYS A 233 -9.78 18.28 6.87
C LYS A 233 -9.90 16.98 6.08
N GLY A 234 -9.51 17.02 4.81
CA GLY A 234 -9.44 15.83 3.97
C GLY A 234 -8.31 14.88 4.38
N PRO A 235 -8.38 13.60 3.95
CA PRO A 235 -7.32 12.65 4.19
C PRO A 235 -6.07 13.02 3.39
N LYS A 236 -4.91 12.54 3.85
CA LYS A 236 -3.67 12.61 3.09
C LYS A 236 -3.67 11.52 2.03
N PHE A 237 -3.52 11.90 0.76
CA PHE A 237 -3.35 10.96 -0.34
C PHE A 237 -1.87 10.64 -0.56
N LYS A 238 -1.57 9.36 -0.76
CA LYS A 238 -0.23 8.86 -1.04
C LYS A 238 -0.30 7.88 -2.21
N PHE A 239 0.56 8.07 -3.20
CA PHE A 239 0.73 7.10 -4.28
C PHE A 239 1.84 6.13 -3.89
N VAL A 240 1.50 4.87 -3.79
CA VAL A 240 2.38 3.82 -3.27
C VAL A 240 2.40 2.63 -4.21
N SER A 241 3.41 1.78 -4.08
CA SER A 241 3.46 0.47 -4.71
C SER A 241 3.73 -0.58 -3.65
N PHE A 242 3.37 -1.83 -3.94
CA PHE A 242 3.74 -2.94 -3.08
C PHE A 242 5.26 -3.15 -3.08
N ALA A 243 5.76 -3.61 -1.95
CA ALA A 243 7.15 -3.96 -1.75
C ALA A 243 7.25 -5.16 -0.80
N PRO A 244 8.29 -6.01 -0.92
CA PRO A 244 8.56 -7.01 0.10
C PRO A 244 8.76 -6.35 1.46
N ILE A 245 8.23 -6.97 2.52
CA ILE A 245 8.70 -6.66 3.88
C ILE A 245 10.15 -7.14 3.97
N VAL A 246 11.00 -6.25 4.43
CA VAL A 246 12.38 -6.55 4.73
C VAL A 246 12.41 -7.26 6.08
N MET A 247 12.70 -8.56 6.06
CA MET A 247 12.77 -9.39 7.27
C MET A 247 14.10 -9.13 8.02
N ASP A 248 14.12 -9.40 9.33
CA ASP A 248 15.35 -9.61 10.12
C ASP A 248 16.35 -8.44 10.22
N ASN A 249 15.93 -7.28 10.75
CA ASN A 249 16.82 -6.11 10.95
C ASN A 249 17.62 -5.71 9.71
N ASP A 250 17.24 -6.21 8.53
CA ASP A 250 17.96 -5.95 7.31
C ASP A 250 17.74 -4.47 6.97
N PRO A 251 18.80 -3.65 6.99
CA PRO A 251 18.66 -2.22 6.78
C PRO A 251 18.43 -1.89 5.29
N ARG A 252 18.42 -2.90 4.42
CA ARG A 252 18.20 -2.72 2.99
C ARG A 252 16.76 -2.32 2.74
N VAL A 253 16.56 -1.33 1.89
CA VAL A 253 15.26 -0.85 1.46
C VAL A 253 15.02 -1.36 0.05
N TYR A 254 13.78 -1.75 -0.23
CA TYR A 254 13.32 -2.03 -1.57
C TYR A 254 12.77 -0.76 -2.20
N ASP A 255 13.42 -0.31 -3.27
CA ASP A 255 13.05 0.92 -3.96
C ASP A 255 13.13 0.78 -5.47
N GLY A 256 12.78 1.83 -6.22
CA GLY A 256 12.91 1.82 -7.68
C GLY A 256 12.88 3.19 -8.32
N MET A 257 12.91 3.18 -9.66
CA MET A 257 12.67 4.29 -10.55
C MET A 257 12.04 3.81 -11.85
N SER A 258 11.30 4.68 -12.52
CA SER A 258 10.80 4.44 -13.88
C SER A 258 11.74 5.06 -14.91
N VAL A 259 12.06 4.30 -15.95
CA VAL A 259 12.90 4.70 -17.08
C VAL A 259 12.09 4.54 -18.37
N GLY A 260 12.29 5.44 -19.34
CA GLY A 260 11.68 5.29 -20.67
C GLY A 260 12.09 3.96 -21.31
N ARG A 261 11.16 3.30 -22.01
CA ARG A 261 11.36 1.95 -22.55
C ARG A 261 12.52 1.85 -23.54
N ILE A 262 12.64 2.82 -24.47
CA ILE A 262 13.67 2.82 -25.52
C ILE A 262 15.08 2.89 -24.90
N PRO A 263 15.37 3.86 -24.00
CA PRO A 263 16.64 3.87 -23.27
C PRO A 263 16.86 2.60 -22.45
N ALA A 264 15.84 2.09 -21.75
CA ALA A 264 16.01 0.97 -20.82
C ALA A 264 16.47 -0.31 -21.54
N LYS A 265 15.83 -0.69 -22.64
CA LYS A 265 16.16 -1.93 -23.35
C LYS A 265 17.57 -1.90 -23.94
N PHE A 266 17.91 -0.80 -24.61
CA PHE A 266 19.22 -0.67 -25.25
C PHE A 266 20.35 -0.51 -24.21
N PHE A 267 20.14 0.33 -23.21
CA PHE A 267 21.14 0.62 -22.19
C PHE A 267 21.38 -0.59 -21.29
N LEU A 268 20.33 -1.24 -20.78
CA LEU A 268 20.48 -2.29 -19.77
C LEU A 268 21.03 -3.60 -20.36
N GLN A 269 20.72 -3.91 -21.62
CA GLN A 269 21.26 -5.12 -22.27
C GLN A 269 22.74 -4.97 -22.65
N GLN A 270 23.17 -3.79 -23.09
CA GLN A 270 24.56 -3.58 -23.49
C GLN A 270 25.50 -3.24 -22.32
N GLN A 271 24.95 -2.80 -21.19
CA GLN A 271 25.73 -2.28 -20.06
C GLN A 271 25.73 -3.23 -18.86
N LYS A 272 25.66 -4.56 -19.06
CA LYS A 272 25.73 -5.53 -17.95
C LYS A 272 26.97 -5.29 -17.06
N LYS A 273 28.13 -5.03 -17.67
CA LYS A 273 29.37 -4.73 -16.94
C LYS A 273 29.26 -3.47 -16.08
N LEU A 274 28.54 -2.45 -16.53
CA LEU A 274 28.31 -1.22 -15.75
C LEU A 274 27.38 -1.50 -14.57
N LEU A 275 26.34 -2.30 -14.76
CA LEU A 275 25.43 -2.69 -13.69
C LEU A 275 26.18 -3.51 -12.63
N ASP A 276 26.99 -4.48 -13.04
CA ASP A 276 27.82 -5.28 -12.13
C ASP A 276 28.82 -4.39 -11.34
N ASP A 277 29.49 -3.43 -12.00
CA ASP A 277 30.36 -2.43 -11.33
C ASP A 277 29.58 -1.58 -10.34
N LEU A 278 28.37 -1.15 -10.71
CA LEU A 278 27.51 -0.34 -9.85
C LEU A 278 27.05 -1.13 -8.62
N GLU A 279 26.58 -2.36 -8.80
CA GLU A 279 26.22 -3.26 -7.69
C GLU A 279 27.41 -3.52 -6.77
N GLN A 280 28.60 -3.76 -7.32
CA GLN A 280 29.82 -3.98 -6.53
C GLN A 280 30.20 -2.73 -5.73
N ARG A 281 30.12 -1.54 -6.33
CA ARG A 281 30.50 -0.27 -5.70
C ARG A 281 29.50 0.20 -4.66
N THR A 282 28.20 -0.02 -4.87
CA THR A 282 27.15 0.45 -3.97
C THR A 282 26.64 -0.64 -3.03
N GLY A 283 27.00 -1.91 -3.23
CA GLY A 283 26.42 -3.03 -2.50
C GLY A 283 24.89 -3.13 -2.61
N CYS A 284 24.29 -2.50 -3.63
CA CYS A 284 22.85 -2.55 -3.90
C CYS A 284 22.63 -3.52 -5.05
N SER A 285 21.67 -4.43 -4.91
CA SER A 285 21.22 -5.23 -6.05
C SER A 285 20.28 -4.40 -6.91
N ILE A 286 20.51 -4.41 -8.22
CA ILE A 286 19.70 -3.76 -9.23
C ILE A 286 18.79 -4.81 -9.84
N LEU A 287 17.48 -4.54 -9.78
CA LEU A 287 16.45 -5.45 -10.24
C LEU A 287 15.81 -4.86 -11.48
N ILE A 288 15.85 -5.57 -12.59
CA ILE A 288 15.20 -5.14 -13.84
C ILE A 288 14.13 -6.17 -14.14
N SER A 289 12.89 -5.72 -14.31
CA SER A 289 11.81 -6.62 -14.68
C SER A 289 12.12 -7.24 -16.05
N ALA A 290 12.07 -8.57 -16.11
CA ALA A 290 12.32 -9.34 -17.33
C ALA A 290 11.14 -9.31 -18.31
N GLU A 291 10.00 -8.69 -17.95
CA GLU A 291 8.82 -8.64 -18.79
C GLU A 291 9.04 -7.69 -19.99
N ASP A 292 9.33 -8.26 -21.16
CA ASP A 292 9.37 -7.55 -22.43
C ASP A 292 7.97 -7.63 -23.07
N ASN A 293 7.10 -6.67 -22.73
CA ASN A 293 5.79 -6.55 -23.35
C ASN A 293 5.73 -5.26 -24.18
N ASP A 294 5.31 -5.39 -25.44
CA ASP A 294 5.24 -4.27 -26.38
C ASP A 294 4.28 -3.15 -25.98
N SER A 295 3.36 -3.43 -25.05
CA SER A 295 2.43 -2.45 -24.48
C SER A 295 3.03 -1.57 -23.39
N LEU A 296 4.26 -1.84 -22.94
CA LEU A 296 4.89 -1.06 -21.88
C LEU A 296 5.38 0.29 -22.43
N THR A 297 5.07 1.36 -21.70
CA THR A 297 5.55 2.72 -22.00
C THR A 297 6.83 3.05 -21.22
N THR A 298 6.99 2.41 -20.06
CA THR A 298 8.17 2.57 -19.18
C THR A 298 8.62 1.23 -18.64
N THR A 299 9.91 1.14 -18.30
CA THR A 299 10.51 0.01 -17.59
C THR A 299 10.83 0.46 -16.17
N GLU A 300 10.44 -0.33 -15.18
CA GLU A 300 10.80 -0.06 -13.79
C GLU A 300 12.12 -0.75 -13.45
N VAL A 301 13.06 0.01 -12.89
CA VAL A 301 14.35 -0.47 -12.38
C VAL A 301 14.33 -0.35 -10.86
N GLY A 302 14.51 -1.48 -10.18
CA GLY A 302 14.50 -1.61 -8.74
C GLY A 302 15.90 -1.58 -8.15
N PHE A 303 15.96 -1.17 -6.89
CA PHE A 303 17.16 -1.14 -6.08
C PHE A 303 16.86 -1.83 -4.75
N HIS A 304 17.68 -2.79 -4.37
CA HIS A 304 17.62 -3.45 -3.10
C HIS A 304 18.95 -3.31 -2.37
N GLY A 305 19.01 -2.41 -1.39
CA GLY A 305 20.26 -2.03 -0.72
C GLY A 305 20.05 -0.98 0.35
N SER A 306 21.11 -0.44 0.95
CA SER A 306 20.95 0.53 2.05
C SER A 306 20.20 1.79 1.60
N LYS A 307 19.37 2.36 2.50
CA LYS A 307 18.57 3.57 2.21
C LYS A 307 19.41 4.78 1.76
N LYS A 308 20.65 4.89 2.23
CA LYS A 308 21.56 5.99 1.83
C LYS A 308 21.97 5.84 0.37
N LEU A 309 22.21 4.60 -0.07
CA LEU A 309 22.69 4.28 -1.41
C LEU A 309 21.56 4.27 -2.43
N SER A 310 20.36 3.80 -2.05
CA SER A 310 19.18 3.92 -2.92
C SER A 310 18.86 5.37 -3.28
N LYS A 311 19.08 6.31 -2.35
CA LYS A 311 18.96 7.76 -2.62
C LYS A 311 20.03 8.30 -3.57
N LEU A 312 21.25 7.75 -3.54
CA LEU A 312 22.32 8.15 -4.45
C LEU A 312 22.03 7.72 -5.88
N LEU A 313 21.43 6.53 -6.03
CA LEU A 313 21.07 5.96 -7.32
C LEU A 313 19.86 6.63 -7.98
N ARG A 314 19.04 7.35 -7.22
CA ARG A 314 18.00 8.22 -7.77
C ARG A 314 18.63 9.55 -8.17
N PRO A 315 18.94 9.80 -9.45
CA PRO A 315 19.24 11.17 -9.86
C PRO A 315 18.02 12.02 -9.50
N ASN A 316 18.26 13.26 -9.08
CA ASN A 316 17.18 14.22 -8.89
C ASN A 316 16.31 14.17 -10.15
N SER A 317 15.03 13.84 -9.99
CA SER A 317 14.10 13.38 -11.04
C SER A 317 13.86 14.38 -12.18
N ARG A 318 14.56 15.52 -12.20
CA ARG A 318 14.60 16.51 -13.28
C ARG A 318 15.70 16.24 -14.32
N THR A 319 16.67 15.36 -14.06
CA THR A 319 17.89 15.25 -14.90
C THR A 319 17.81 14.16 -15.98
N ILE A 320 16.99 13.11 -15.82
CA ILE A 320 16.94 12.02 -16.82
C ILE A 320 16.22 12.42 -18.12
N SER A 321 15.35 13.43 -18.11
CA SER A 321 14.69 13.93 -19.33
C SER A 321 15.67 14.55 -20.35
N TYR A 322 16.89 14.91 -19.96
CA TYR A 322 17.85 15.58 -20.85
C TYR A 322 18.87 14.68 -21.53
N VAL A 323 19.14 13.47 -21.01
CA VAL A 323 20.18 12.59 -21.59
C VAL A 323 19.66 11.86 -22.85
N SER A 324 18.35 11.83 -23.06
CA SER A 324 17.72 11.16 -24.21
C SER A 324 17.74 11.98 -25.51
N GLU A 325 17.78 13.31 -25.46
CA GLU A 325 17.71 14.14 -26.67
C GLU A 325 19.09 14.37 -27.30
N ASP A 326 20.13 14.52 -26.48
CA ASP A 326 21.49 14.80 -26.96
C ASP A 326 22.24 13.55 -27.49
N TYR A 327 21.82 12.34 -27.10
CA TYR A 327 22.44 11.10 -27.60
C TYR A 327 21.76 10.55 -28.86
N ALA A 328 20.47 10.85 -29.07
CA ALA A 328 19.73 10.42 -30.25
C ALA A 328 20.08 11.22 -31.53
N SER A 329 20.77 12.35 -31.37
CA SER A 329 21.25 13.19 -32.47
C SER A 329 22.68 12.85 -32.93
N SER A 330 23.31 11.84 -32.32
CA SER A 330 24.69 11.40 -32.60
C SER A 330 24.83 9.91 -32.97
N ILE A 331 23.73 9.25 -33.39
CA ILE A 331 23.74 7.88 -33.95
C ILE A 331 23.18 7.90 -35.36
#